data_AF-D7PJQ5-F1
#
_entry.id   AF-D7PJQ5-F1
#
_cell.length_a   1.000
_cell.length_b   1.000
_cell.length_c   1.000
_cell.angle_alpha   90.00
_cell.angle_beta   90.00
_cell.angle_gamma   90.00
#
_symmetry.space_group_name_H-M   'P 1'
#
loop_
_entity.id
_entity.type
_entity.pdbx_description
1 polymer ?
#
loop_
_entity_poly.entity_id
_entity_poly.type
_entity_poly.pdbx_seq_one_letter_code
_entity_poly.pdbx_strand_id
1 'polypeptide(L)'
;GFFRYLGKSAVVNDLKISGKITSEGSCKNIGGIAGVNYGTIGNCSFEGTVNGKTAVGAIAGINKPTGKIVNCRSNATVTATNQTGGIVGNNEGLVSSVHRSAASIQMS
;
A
#
# COMPACT_ATOMS: atom_id res chain seq x y z
N GLY A 1 3.61 -1.13 -7.25
CA GLY A 1 4.67 -1.16 -6.25
C GLY A 1 5.73 -2.15 -6.60
N PHE A 2 6.62 -2.38 -5.65
CA PHE A 2 7.77 -3.28 -5.80
C PHE A 2 7.35 -4.71 -6.15
N PHE A 3 6.34 -5.23 -5.44
CA PHE A 3 5.66 -6.49 -5.79
C PHE A 3 4.31 -6.21 -6.43
N ARG A 4 3.99 -6.91 -7.52
CA ARG A 4 2.64 -6.85 -8.10
C ARG A 4 1.64 -7.62 -7.23
N TYR A 5 2.00 -8.85 -6.84
CA TYR A 5 1.19 -9.75 -6.02
C TYR A 5 2.03 -10.45 -4.96
N LEU A 6 1.51 -10.53 -3.74
CA LEU A 6 2.04 -11.40 -2.68
C LEU A 6 1.03 -12.54 -2.43
N GLY A 7 1.49 -13.78 -2.58
CA GLY A 7 0.68 -14.98 -2.32
C GLY A 7 0.41 -15.20 -0.82
N LYS A 8 -0.47 -16.15 -0.49
CA LYS A 8 -0.89 -16.43 0.90
C LYS A 8 0.27 -16.76 1.86
N SER A 9 1.29 -17.44 1.37
CA SER A 9 2.48 -17.81 2.15
C SER A 9 3.63 -16.81 2.03
N ALA A 10 3.44 -15.72 1.28
CA ALA A 10 4.48 -14.71 1.10
C ALA A 10 4.69 -13.93 2.41
N VAL A 11 5.96 -13.67 2.71
CA VAL A 11 6.38 -12.88 3.87
C VAL A 11 7.34 -11.82 3.39
N VAL A 12 7.00 -10.56 3.65
CA VAL A 12 7.85 -9.40 3.42
C VAL A 12 8.05 -8.73 4.77
N ASN A 13 9.28 -8.76 5.27
CA ASN A 13 9.63 -8.16 6.55
C ASN A 13 10.79 -7.19 6.40
N ASP A 14 10.81 -6.17 7.28
CA ASP A 14 11.94 -5.25 7.47
C ASP A 14 12.39 -4.55 6.18
N LEU A 15 11.44 -4.33 5.27
CA LEU A 15 11.68 -3.69 3.98
C LEU A 15 11.36 -2.20 4.04
N LYS A 16 12.34 -1.37 3.65
CA LYS A 16 12.15 0.08 3.46
C LYS A 16 12.27 0.41 1.97
N ILE A 17 11.22 1.03 1.42
CA ILE A 17 11.20 1.49 0.03
C ILE A 17 10.93 3.00 0.01
N SER A 18 11.66 3.72 -0.82
CA SER A 18 11.40 5.13 -1.12
C SER A 18 11.28 5.34 -2.63
N GLY A 19 10.33 6.17 -3.07
CA GLY A 19 10.27 6.56 -4.48
C GLY A 19 8.94 7.16 -4.92
N LYS A 20 8.85 7.39 -6.23
CA LYS A 20 7.64 7.88 -6.90
C LYS A 20 7.00 6.76 -7.72
N ILE A 21 5.74 6.44 -7.43
CA ILE A 21 4.95 5.48 -8.18
C ILE A 21 3.79 6.24 -8.83
N THR A 22 3.72 6.16 -10.16
CA THR A 22 2.62 6.73 -10.94
C THR A 22 2.05 5.63 -11.81
N SER A 23 0.75 5.39 -11.73
CA SER A 23 0.08 4.45 -12.61
C SER A 23 -0.55 5.18 -13.79
N GLU A 24 -0.24 4.73 -15.00
CA GLU A 24 -0.89 5.19 -16.23
C GLU A 24 -1.91 4.15 -16.71
N GLY A 25 -2.90 4.58 -17.49
CA GLY A 25 -3.92 3.70 -18.07
C GLY A 25 -4.94 3.14 -17.06
N SER A 26 -5.16 1.82 -17.10
CA SER A 26 -6.24 1.11 -16.41
C SER A 26 -5.80 0.33 -15.16
N CYS A 27 -4.58 0.56 -14.66
CA CYS A 27 -4.09 -0.10 -13.45
C CYS A 27 -4.97 0.25 -12.23
N LYS A 28 -5.50 -0.79 -11.58
CA LYS A 28 -6.49 -0.62 -10.51
C LYS A 28 -5.91 -0.69 -9.09
N ASN A 29 -4.78 -1.38 -8.88
CA ASN A 29 -4.32 -1.71 -7.52
C ASN A 29 -2.87 -1.28 -7.34
N ILE A 30 -2.65 -0.16 -6.65
CA ILE A 30 -1.34 0.46 -6.50
C ILE A 30 -0.98 0.53 -5.01
N GLY A 31 0.04 -0.21 -4.62
CA GLY A 31 0.75 -0.02 -3.35
C GLY A 31 2.21 0.32 -3.57
N GLY A 32 2.86 0.93 -2.59
CA GLY A 32 4.31 1.13 -2.56
C GLY A 32 5.06 -0.19 -2.53
N ILE A 33 4.65 -1.08 -1.63
CA ILE A 33 5.24 -2.41 -1.46
C ILE A 33 4.53 -3.44 -2.33
N ALA A 34 3.21 -3.56 -2.22
CA ALA A 34 2.43 -4.58 -2.92
C ALA A 34 1.23 -4.00 -3.68
N GLY A 35 0.97 -4.41 -4.91
CA GLY A 35 -0.31 -4.12 -5.58
C GLY A 35 -1.47 -4.79 -4.84
N VAL A 36 -1.36 -6.12 -4.65
CA VAL A 36 -2.33 -6.92 -3.89
C VAL A 36 -1.59 -7.82 -2.91
N ASN A 37 -2.04 -7.82 -1.65
CA ASN A 37 -1.49 -8.64 -0.58
C ASN A 37 -2.47 -9.74 -0.14
N TYR A 38 -2.05 -11.00 -0.23
CA TYR A 38 -2.69 -12.14 0.43
C TYR A 38 -1.87 -12.70 1.60
N GLY A 39 -0.61 -12.29 1.74
CA GLY A 39 0.34 -12.78 2.73
C GLY A 39 0.62 -11.78 3.85
N THR A 40 1.83 -11.80 4.39
CA THR A 40 2.23 -10.91 5.51
C THR A 40 3.23 -9.86 5.05
N ILE A 41 2.91 -8.59 5.34
CA ILE A 41 3.84 -7.46 5.27
C ILE A 41 4.04 -6.94 6.69
N GLY A 42 5.24 -7.12 7.25
CA GLY A 42 5.58 -6.81 8.64
C GLY A 42 6.75 -5.84 8.76
N ASN A 43 6.69 -4.89 9.69
CA ASN A 43 7.81 -3.97 9.99
C ASN A 43 8.34 -3.19 8.77
N CYS A 44 7.51 -2.98 7.75
CA CYS A 44 7.94 -2.36 6.51
C CYS A 44 7.62 -0.86 6.47
N SER A 45 8.30 -0.11 5.60
CA SER A 45 7.97 1.30 5.37
C SER A 45 8.02 1.73 3.92
N PHE A 46 7.14 2.68 3.58
CA PHE A 46 7.16 3.35 2.29
C PHE A 46 7.18 4.88 2.43
N GLU A 47 8.08 5.52 1.70
CA GLU A 47 8.28 6.97 1.66
C GLU A 47 8.25 7.51 0.22
N GLY A 48 7.66 8.69 0.01
CA GLY A 48 7.60 9.33 -1.31
C GLY A 48 6.18 9.58 -1.81
N THR A 49 5.88 9.24 -3.06
CA THR A 49 4.59 9.59 -3.69
C THR A 49 3.96 8.39 -4.39
N VAL A 50 2.66 8.19 -4.19
CA VAL A 50 1.87 7.16 -4.87
C VAL A 50 0.65 7.79 -5.53
N ASN A 51 0.63 7.79 -6.86
CA ASN A 51 -0.45 8.33 -7.68
C ASN A 51 -1.13 7.21 -8.46
N GLY A 52 -2.45 7.08 -8.32
CA GLY A 52 -3.25 6.14 -9.10
C GLY A 52 -4.73 6.52 -9.16
N LYS A 53 -5.57 5.61 -9.66
CA LYS A 53 -7.01 5.89 -9.88
C LYS A 53 -7.95 5.12 -8.94
N THR A 54 -7.80 3.79 -8.86
CA THR A 54 -8.79 2.94 -8.19
C THR A 54 -8.45 2.66 -6.73
N ALA A 55 -7.72 1.57 -6.42
CA ALA A 55 -7.31 1.19 -5.06
C ALA A 55 -5.84 1.56 -4.83
N VAL A 56 -5.60 2.63 -4.09
CA VAL A 56 -4.26 3.19 -3.89
C VAL A 56 -3.96 3.32 -2.40
N GLY A 57 -2.85 2.70 -1.99
CA GLY A 57 -2.31 2.85 -0.65
C GLY A 57 -0.79 2.97 -0.65
N ALA A 58 -0.22 3.47 0.44
CA ALA A 58 1.23 3.60 0.52
C ALA A 58 1.95 2.25 0.65
N ILE A 59 1.37 1.29 1.37
CA ILE A 59 1.95 -0.06 1.53
C ILE A 59 1.33 -1.01 0.52
N ALA A 60 0.00 -1.11 0.50
CA ALA A 60 -0.72 -1.99 -0.41
C ALA A 60 -1.87 -1.28 -1.15
N GLY A 61 -2.12 -1.67 -2.40
CA GLY A 61 -3.35 -1.25 -3.08
C GLY A 61 -4.56 -1.95 -2.47
N ILE A 62 -4.54 -3.28 -2.47
CA ILE A 62 -5.56 -4.13 -1.83
C ILE A 62 -4.90 -5.07 -0.82
N ASN A 63 -5.45 -5.14 0.39
CA ASN A 63 -5.15 -6.18 1.36
C ASN A 63 -6.33 -7.16 1.43
N LYS A 64 -6.13 -8.40 0.98
CA LYS A 64 -7.18 -9.42 0.88
C LYS A 64 -7.47 -10.11 2.22
N PRO A 65 -8.52 -10.95 2.35
CA PRO A 65 -8.95 -11.49 3.65
C PRO A 65 -7.87 -12.23 4.44
N THR A 66 -6.94 -12.91 3.75
CA THR A 66 -5.80 -13.59 4.39
C THR A 66 -4.60 -12.67 4.63
N GLY A 67 -4.62 -11.49 4.03
CA GLY A 67 -3.54 -10.52 4.05
C GLY A 67 -3.41 -9.83 5.42
N LYS A 68 -2.17 -9.72 5.88
CA LYS A 68 -1.79 -9.06 7.13
C LYS A 68 -0.79 -7.95 6.83
N ILE A 69 -1.08 -6.75 7.32
CA ILE A 69 -0.15 -5.62 7.31
C ILE A 69 0.02 -5.16 8.75
N VAL A 70 1.22 -5.38 9.30
CA VAL A 70 1.47 -5.24 10.74
C VAL A 70 2.74 -4.42 10.96
N ASN A 71 2.74 -3.51 11.95
CA ASN A 71 3.92 -2.72 12.32
C ASN A 71 4.52 -1.89 11.16
N CYS A 72 3.70 -1.53 10.17
CA CYS A 72 4.16 -0.83 8.98
C CYS A 72 4.02 0.69 9.12
N ARG A 73 4.87 1.44 8.40
CA ARG A 73 4.86 2.91 8.42
C ARG A 73 4.79 3.51 7.03
N SER A 74 4.12 4.65 6.90
CA SER A 74 4.17 5.44 5.67
C SER A 74 4.46 6.91 5.93
N ASN A 75 5.42 7.45 5.18
CA ASN A 75 5.68 8.89 5.03
C ASN A 75 5.47 9.28 3.55
N ALA A 76 4.35 8.87 2.97
CA ALA A 76 4.12 9.05 1.53
C ALA A 76 2.81 9.77 1.21
N THR A 77 2.89 10.77 0.34
CA THR A 77 1.72 11.42 -0.26
C THR A 77 1.01 10.41 -1.18
N VAL A 78 -0.28 10.21 -0.97
CA VAL A 78 -1.09 9.26 -1.75
C VAL A 78 -2.24 10.00 -2.39
N THR A 79 -2.34 9.93 -3.72
CA THR A 79 -3.39 10.58 -4.50
C THR A 79 -4.15 9.56 -5.33
N ALA A 80 -5.48 9.54 -5.20
CA ALA A 80 -6.34 8.75 -6.08
C ALA A 80 -7.78 9.27 -6.16
N THR A 81 -8.46 8.87 -7.24
CA THR A 81 -9.84 9.29 -7.56
C THR A 81 -10.94 8.48 -6.86
N ASN A 82 -10.63 7.33 -6.24
CA ASN A 82 -11.67 6.43 -5.73
C ASN A 82 -11.37 5.87 -4.33
N GLN A 83 -10.68 4.72 -4.24
CA GLN A 83 -10.40 4.01 -2.99
C GLN A 83 -8.98 4.31 -2.52
N THR A 84 -8.83 5.42 -1.81
CA THR A 84 -7.54 5.92 -1.34
C THR A 84 -7.41 5.71 0.15
N GLY A 85 -6.29 5.15 0.60
CA GLY A 85 -5.99 5.04 2.02
C GLY A 85 -4.51 5.25 2.31
N GLY A 86 -4.22 5.72 3.52
CA GLY A 86 -2.88 6.10 3.90
C GLY A 86 -1.88 4.94 4.00
N ILE A 87 -2.38 3.71 4.15
CA ILE A 87 -1.58 2.48 4.23
C ILE A 87 -2.08 1.47 3.20
N VAL A 88 -3.40 1.24 3.16
CA VAL A 88 -4.07 0.36 2.20
C VAL A 88 -5.20 1.11 1.50
N GLY A 89 -5.34 0.97 0.19
CA GLY A 89 -6.47 1.55 -0.56
C GLY A 89 -7.81 0.84 -0.30
N ASN A 90 -7.81 -0.49 -0.34
CA ASN A 90 -8.96 -1.33 0.03
C ASN A 90 -8.51 -2.47 0.96
N ASN A 91 -9.11 -2.56 2.15
CA ASN A 91 -8.76 -3.57 3.14
C ASN A 91 -9.92 -4.53 3.42
N GLU A 92 -9.70 -5.82 3.15
CA GLU A 92 -10.56 -6.95 3.49
C GLU A 92 -9.94 -7.85 4.58
N GLY A 93 -8.68 -7.59 4.95
CA GLY A 93 -7.89 -8.38 5.91
C GLY A 93 -7.49 -7.61 7.16
N LEU A 94 -6.39 -8.03 7.80
CA LEU A 94 -5.89 -7.42 9.02
C LEU A 94 -4.90 -6.29 8.72
N VAL A 95 -5.17 -5.12 9.29
CA VAL A 95 -4.22 -4.00 9.39
C VAL A 95 -4.13 -3.61 10.87
N SER A 96 -2.94 -3.71 11.46
CA SER A 96 -2.73 -3.40 12.88
C SER A 96 -1.37 -2.76 13.13
N SER A 97 -1.29 -1.93 14.18
CA SER A 97 -0.06 -1.27 14.60
C SER A 97 0.63 -0.49 13.47
N VAL A 98 -0.15 0.22 12.66
CA VAL A 98 0.37 1.01 11.53
C VAL A 98 0.42 2.49 11.86
N HIS A 99 1.44 3.18 11.36
CA HIS A 99 1.61 4.61 11.57
C HIS A 99 1.77 5.35 10.25
N ARG A 100 1.11 6.49 10.12
CA ARG A 100 1.30 7.41 9.00
C ARG A 100 1.82 8.73 9.55
N SER A 101 2.96 9.19 9.05
CA SER A 101 3.55 10.47 9.41
C SER A 101 3.29 11.47 8.27
N ALA A 102 2.69 12.62 8.62
CA ALA A 102 2.59 13.86 7.82
C ALA A 102 2.28 13.73 6.31
N ALA A 103 1.28 12.93 5.94
CA ALA A 103 1.01 12.68 4.53
C ALA A 103 -0.40 13.09 4.09
N SER A 104 -0.47 13.98 3.09
CA SER A 104 -1.72 14.37 2.44
C SER A 104 -2.31 13.18 1.68
N ILE A 105 -3.59 12.89 1.94
CA ILE A 105 -4.42 12.06 1.09
C ILE A 105 -5.25 13.05 0.28
N GLN A 106 -5.03 13.10 -1.03
CA GLN A 106 -5.82 13.94 -1.92
C GLN A 106 -6.75 13.04 -2.73
N MET A 107 -8.05 13.24 -2.55
CA MET A 107 -9.06 12.78 -3.49
C MET A 107 -9.19 13.87 -4.57
N SER A 108 -8.92 13.49 -5.82
CA SER A 108 -9.10 14.35 -7.00
C SER A 108 -10.49 14.20 -7.58
#